data_AF-A0A847F2X8-F1
#
_entry.id   AF-A0A847F2X8-F1
#
_cell.length_a   1.000
_cell.length_b   1.000
_cell.length_c   1.000
_cell.angle_alpha   90.00
_cell.angle_beta   90.00
_cell.angle_gamma   90.00
#
_symmetry.space_group_name_H-M   'P 1'
#
loop_
_entity.id
_entity.type
_entity.pdbx_description
1 polymer ?
#
loop_
_entity_poly.entity_id
_entity_poly.type
_entity_poly.pdbx_seq_one_letter_code
_entity_poly.pdbx_strand_id
1 'polypeptide(L)'
;MRRSHLFFGLFSLLVFAGCASASKELREAEKAYQGAHYEDAITWFEALEGDVPRLSADERVRYHYYRGMSAYRLSDRDEALYHLSLARELAAHDRASLDSAAEAELKNLLEELTPKDASYRVDSGGEESRE
;
A
#
# COMPACT_ATOMS: atom_id res chain seq x y z
N MET A 1 27.77 -45.15 17.09
CA MET A 1 26.45 -45.53 16.53
C MET A 1 25.40 -44.55 17.01
N ARG A 2 24.74 -43.87 16.05
CA ARG A 2 23.33 -43.40 16.02
C ARG A 2 22.73 -42.60 17.19
N ARG A 3 22.25 -41.39 16.83
CA ARG A 3 20.95 -40.74 17.16
C ARG A 3 21.09 -39.25 16.79
N SER A 4 21.04 -38.81 15.53
CA SER A 4 19.98 -38.90 14.51
C SER A 4 18.62 -38.36 14.97
N HIS A 5 18.39 -37.09 14.62
CA HIS A 5 17.12 -36.46 14.21
C HIS A 5 15.95 -36.45 15.21
N LEU A 6 15.99 -35.54 16.21
CA LEU A 6 14.78 -35.15 16.96
C LEU A 6 14.60 -33.62 17.06
N PHE A 7 15.28 -32.83 16.23
CA PHE A 7 15.10 -31.37 16.17
C PHE A 7 14.50 -30.87 14.84
N PHE A 8 14.14 -31.78 13.93
CA PHE A 8 13.67 -31.46 12.58
C PHE A 8 12.20 -31.85 12.39
N GLY A 9 11.34 -31.50 13.36
CA GLY A 9 9.93 -31.89 13.33
C GLY A 9 8.93 -30.83 13.78
N LEU A 10 9.37 -29.76 14.46
CA LEU A 10 8.46 -28.79 15.09
C LEU A 10 8.37 -27.44 14.36
N PHE A 11 9.08 -27.24 13.26
CA PHE A 11 9.11 -25.95 12.55
C PHE A 11 8.09 -25.84 11.39
N SER A 12 7.14 -26.78 11.28
CA SER A 12 6.32 -26.89 10.07
C SER A 12 4.85 -26.44 10.19
N LEU A 13 4.43 -25.90 11.35
CA LEU A 13 3.01 -25.54 11.57
C LEU A 13 2.69 -24.03 11.56
N LEU A 14 3.66 -23.11 11.40
CA LEU A 14 3.38 -21.66 11.50
C LEU A 14 2.93 -20.98 10.19
N VAL A 15 2.90 -21.66 9.05
CA VAL A 15 2.77 -20.98 7.75
C VAL A 15 1.32 -20.63 7.36
N PHE A 16 0.31 -21.24 7.98
CA PHE A 16 -1.11 -21.04 7.59
C PHE A 16 -1.88 -19.98 8.41
N ALA A 17 -1.28 -19.41 9.46
CA ALA A 17 -1.98 -18.41 10.29
C ALA A 17 -1.93 -16.97 9.72
N GLY A 18 -1.13 -16.72 8.67
CA GLY A 18 -0.88 -15.36 8.17
C GLY A 18 -2.06 -14.70 7.45
N CYS A 19 -2.83 -15.43 6.64
CA CYS A 19 -3.92 -14.84 5.85
C CYS A 19 -5.05 -14.29 6.74
N ALA A 20 -5.43 -15.00 7.81
CA ALA A 20 -6.48 -14.53 8.71
C ALA A 20 -6.03 -13.32 9.57
N SER A 21 -4.72 -13.16 9.79
CA SER A 21 -4.15 -12.02 10.54
C SER A 21 -4.15 -10.76 9.69
N ALA A 22 -3.67 -10.83 8.45
CA ALA A 22 -3.52 -9.68 7.57
C ALA A 22 -4.86 -8.95 7.33
N SER A 23 -5.93 -9.69 6.99
CA SER A 23 -7.26 -9.11 6.83
C SER A 23 -7.80 -8.48 8.12
N LYS A 24 -7.42 -9.01 9.29
CA LYS A 24 -7.84 -8.46 10.58
C LYS A 24 -7.09 -7.17 10.89
N GLU A 25 -5.77 -7.15 10.70
CA GLU A 25 -4.94 -5.96 10.87
C GLU A 25 -5.37 -4.85 9.93
N LEU A 26 -5.70 -5.18 8.67
CA LEU A 26 -6.28 -4.23 7.73
C LEU A 26 -7.56 -3.58 8.28
N ARG A 27 -8.47 -4.35 8.88
CA ARG A 27 -9.70 -3.80 9.48
C ARG A 27 -9.43 -2.90 10.68
N GLU A 28 -8.41 -3.20 11.49
CA GLU A 28 -8.03 -2.31 12.61
C GLU A 28 -7.43 -1.00 12.09
N ALA A 29 -6.61 -1.06 11.02
CA ALA A 29 -6.08 0.12 10.35
C ALA A 29 -7.20 1.00 9.75
N GLU A 30 -8.14 0.39 9.03
CA GLU A 30 -9.32 1.06 8.47
C GLU A 30 -10.16 1.72 9.58
N LYS A 31 -10.34 1.04 10.72
CA LYS A 31 -11.07 1.57 11.87
C LYS A 31 -10.36 2.77 12.50
N ALA A 32 -9.04 2.74 12.62
CA ALA A 32 -8.27 3.90 13.09
C ALA A 32 -8.44 5.10 12.15
N TYR A 33 -8.38 4.89 10.82
CA TYR A 33 -8.66 5.93 9.84
C TYR A 33 -10.09 6.50 9.98
N GLN A 34 -11.10 5.62 10.06
CA GLN A 34 -12.50 6.02 10.22
C GLN A 34 -12.74 6.79 11.53
N GLY A 35 -11.97 6.50 12.58
CA GLY A 35 -11.95 7.23 13.84
C GLY A 35 -11.18 8.55 13.82
N ALA A 36 -10.62 8.95 12.67
CA ALA A 36 -9.73 10.10 12.50
C ALA A 36 -8.44 10.04 13.34
N HIS A 37 -8.01 8.83 13.70
CA HIS A 37 -6.73 8.56 14.34
C HIS A 37 -5.70 8.23 13.24
N TYR A 38 -5.30 9.24 12.47
CA TYR A 38 -4.52 9.02 11.23
C TYR A 38 -3.10 8.53 11.49
N GLU A 39 -2.44 9.01 12.54
CA GLU A 39 -1.12 8.53 12.95
C GLU A 39 -1.15 7.07 13.41
N ASP A 40 -2.20 6.68 14.15
CA ASP A 40 -2.43 5.29 14.54
C ASP A 40 -2.71 4.42 13.31
N ALA A 41 -3.49 4.93 12.36
CA ALA A 41 -3.75 4.23 11.10
C ALA A 41 -2.46 3.97 10.32
N ILE A 42 -1.57 4.97 10.19
CA ILE A 42 -0.25 4.80 9.56
C ILE A 42 0.54 3.71 10.28
N THR A 43 0.60 3.73 11.61
CA THR A 43 1.31 2.71 12.40
C THR A 43 0.79 1.30 12.09
N TRP A 44 -0.53 1.12 12.00
CA TRP A 44 -1.12 -0.16 11.61
C TRP A 44 -0.78 -0.56 10.17
N PHE A 45 -0.83 0.38 9.22
CA PHE A 45 -0.53 0.11 7.81
C PHE A 45 0.95 -0.23 7.57
N GLU A 46 1.87 0.37 8.31
CA GLU A 46 3.29 0.04 8.27
C GLU A 46 3.55 -1.37 8.82
N ALA A 47 2.91 -1.74 9.93
CA ALA A 47 3.01 -3.10 10.47
C ALA A 47 2.50 -4.18 9.49
N LEU A 48 1.47 -3.86 8.70
CA LEU A 48 0.86 -4.75 7.73
C LEU A 48 1.65 -4.86 6.41
N GLU A 49 2.61 -3.98 6.12
CA GLU A 49 3.27 -3.85 4.80
C GLU A 49 3.84 -5.18 4.29
N GLY A 50 4.52 -5.94 5.15
CA GLY A 50 5.11 -7.24 4.79
C GLY A 50 4.08 -8.33 4.45
N ASP A 51 2.84 -8.15 4.89
CA ASP A 51 1.74 -9.09 4.70
C ASP A 51 0.74 -8.66 3.61
N VAL A 52 0.91 -7.48 3.00
CA VAL A 52 0.09 -6.99 1.88
C VAL A 52 -0.01 -8.00 0.72
N PRO A 53 1.04 -8.74 0.32
CA PRO A 53 0.90 -9.75 -0.74
C PRO A 53 -0.05 -10.91 -0.40
N ARG A 54 -0.39 -11.10 0.88
CA ARG A 54 -1.32 -12.14 1.35
C ARG A 54 -2.78 -11.68 1.34
N LEU A 55 -3.01 -10.38 1.19
CA LEU A 55 -4.34 -9.78 1.08
C LEU A 55 -4.99 -10.13 -0.26
N SER A 56 -6.32 -10.20 -0.28
CA SER A 56 -7.09 -10.29 -1.52
C SER A 56 -6.88 -9.04 -2.40
N ALA A 57 -7.26 -9.09 -3.67
CA ALA A 57 -7.15 -7.94 -4.56
C ALA A 57 -7.90 -6.71 -4.01
N ASP A 58 -9.14 -6.90 -3.57
CA ASP A 58 -9.94 -5.83 -2.94
C ASP A 58 -9.29 -5.29 -1.66
N GLU A 59 -8.70 -6.17 -0.86
CA GLU A 59 -7.99 -5.77 0.36
C GLU A 59 -6.71 -4.98 0.07
N ARG A 60 -5.96 -5.32 -0.98
CA ARG A 60 -4.80 -4.53 -1.41
C ARG A 60 -5.20 -3.14 -1.90
N VAL A 61 -6.29 -3.04 -2.68
CA VAL A 61 -6.83 -1.74 -3.09
C VAL A 61 -7.19 -0.89 -1.87
N ARG A 62 -7.91 -1.46 -0.90
CA ARG A 62 -8.27 -0.76 0.35
C ARG A 62 -7.06 -0.39 1.19
N TYR A 63 -6.07 -1.28 1.31
CA TYR A 63 -4.80 -0.98 1.99
C TYR A 63 -4.15 0.27 1.41
N HIS A 64 -3.95 0.32 0.10
CA HIS A 64 -3.32 1.46 -0.55
C HIS A 64 -4.20 2.71 -0.47
N TYR A 65 -5.51 2.58 -0.66
CA TYR A 65 -6.44 3.70 -0.54
C TYR A 65 -6.36 4.35 0.86
N TYR A 66 -6.56 3.58 1.92
CA TYR A 66 -6.62 4.14 3.27
C TYR A 66 -5.26 4.56 3.81
N ARG A 67 -4.15 3.90 3.41
CA ARG A 67 -2.80 4.38 3.74
C ARG A 67 -2.54 5.75 3.09
N GLY A 68 -2.87 5.89 1.81
CA GLY A 68 -2.73 7.15 1.07
C GLY A 68 -3.64 8.26 1.60
N MET A 69 -4.89 7.94 1.93
CA MET A 69 -5.81 8.88 2.57
C MET A 69 -5.30 9.33 3.95
N SER A 70 -4.77 8.41 4.76
CA SER A 70 -4.19 8.76 6.07
C SER A 70 -3.00 9.72 5.91
N ALA A 71 -2.09 9.43 4.99
CA ALA A 71 -0.97 10.31 4.65
C ALA A 71 -1.45 11.70 4.18
N TYR A 72 -2.46 11.73 3.30
CA TYR A 72 -3.05 12.97 2.82
C TYR A 72 -3.60 13.84 3.96
N ARG A 73 -4.30 13.22 4.92
CA ARG A 73 -4.85 13.92 6.10
C ARG A 73 -3.77 14.43 7.05
N LEU A 74 -2.58 13.83 7.03
CA LEU A 74 -1.39 14.28 7.74
C LEU A 74 -0.52 15.23 6.92
N SER A 75 -0.99 15.69 5.76
CA SER A 75 -0.27 16.57 4.82
C SER A 75 1.00 15.97 4.21
N ASP A 76 1.19 14.66 4.28
CA ASP A 76 2.25 13.95 3.58
C ASP A 76 1.81 13.67 2.13
N ARG A 77 2.04 14.65 1.27
CA ARG A 77 1.52 14.66 -0.12
C ARG A 77 2.22 13.64 -1.01
N ASP A 78 3.50 13.36 -0.78
CA ASP A 78 4.27 12.43 -1.60
C ASP A 78 3.84 10.98 -1.30
N GLU A 79 3.71 10.63 -0.02
CA GLU A 79 3.24 9.31 0.40
C GLU A 79 1.77 9.09 0.00
N ALA A 80 0.94 10.13 0.12
CA ALA A 80 -0.42 10.12 -0.36
C ALA A 80 -0.48 9.84 -1.87
N LEU A 81 0.29 10.57 -2.68
CA LEU A 81 0.31 10.38 -4.13
C LEU A 81 0.75 8.96 -4.50
N TYR A 82 1.80 8.45 -3.86
CA TYR A 82 2.29 7.10 -4.11
C TYR A 82 1.20 6.04 -3.85
N HIS A 83 0.61 6.07 -2.66
CA HIS A 83 -0.39 5.09 -2.25
C HIS A 83 -1.69 5.18 -3.03
N LEU A 84 -2.19 6.40 -3.24
CA LEU A 84 -3.42 6.60 -4.02
C LEU A 84 -3.22 6.20 -5.49
N SER A 85 -2.03 6.42 -6.06
CA SER A 85 -1.72 5.94 -7.40
C SER A 85 -1.75 4.42 -7.49
N LEU A 86 -1.15 3.72 -6.51
CA LEU A 86 -1.21 2.26 -6.45
C LEU A 86 -2.64 1.73 -6.27
N ALA A 87 -3.46 2.37 -5.45
CA ALA A 87 -4.87 2.00 -5.30
C ALA A 87 -5.62 2.06 -6.64
N ARG A 88 -5.41 3.14 -7.42
CA ARG A 88 -6.00 3.30 -8.76
C ARG A 88 -5.55 2.20 -9.71
N GLU A 89 -4.25 1.95 -9.80
CA GLU A 89 -3.70 0.95 -10.74
C GLU A 89 -4.18 -0.47 -10.39
N LEU A 90 -4.19 -0.83 -9.11
CA LEU A 90 -4.67 -2.13 -8.65
C LEU A 90 -6.17 -2.31 -8.92
N ALA A 91 -7.00 -1.28 -8.68
CA ALA A 91 -8.43 -1.33 -8.97
C ALA A 91 -8.69 -1.56 -10.47
N ALA A 92 -7.95 -0.86 -11.34
CA ALA A 92 -8.07 -1.01 -12.79
C ALA A 92 -7.62 -2.40 -13.28
N HIS A 93 -6.53 -2.94 -12.72
CA HIS A 93 -5.94 -4.20 -13.17
C HIS A 93 -6.69 -5.43 -12.65
N ASP A 94 -7.06 -5.46 -11.37
CA ASP A 94 -7.55 -6.67 -10.71
C ASP A 94 -9.09 -6.80 -10.73
N ARG A 95 -9.80 -5.86 -11.37
CA ARG A 95 -11.27 -5.70 -11.30
C ARG A 95 -11.80 -5.63 -9.86
N ALA A 96 -10.94 -5.18 -8.96
CA ALA A 96 -11.27 -4.86 -7.58
C ALA A 96 -11.87 -3.46 -7.54
N SER A 97 -12.91 -3.24 -6.74
CA SER A 97 -13.61 -1.95 -6.71
C SER A 97 -13.63 -1.36 -5.31
N LEU A 98 -13.33 -0.07 -5.23
CA LEU A 98 -13.76 0.75 -4.11
C LEU A 98 -15.26 1.03 -4.27
N ASP A 99 -15.93 1.53 -3.22
CA ASP A 99 -17.26 2.10 -3.43
C ASP A 99 -17.18 3.37 -4.30
N SER A 100 -18.30 3.75 -4.93
CA SER A 100 -18.33 4.85 -5.89
C SER A 100 -17.92 6.21 -5.29
N ALA A 101 -18.10 6.40 -3.99
CA ALA A 101 -17.73 7.65 -3.33
C ALA A 101 -16.20 7.72 -3.15
N ALA A 102 -15.60 6.64 -2.68
CA ALA A 102 -14.15 6.50 -2.57
C ALA A 102 -13.45 6.57 -3.94
N GLU A 103 -14.03 6.00 -5.00
CA GLU A 103 -13.50 6.13 -6.36
C GLU A 103 -13.48 7.58 -6.86
N ALA A 104 -14.57 8.33 -6.61
CA ALA A 104 -14.66 9.73 -7.00
C ALA A 104 -13.66 10.59 -6.21
N GLU A 105 -13.53 10.36 -4.89
CA GLU A 105 -12.55 11.03 -4.04
C GLU A 105 -11.11 10.74 -4.50
N LEU A 106 -10.79 9.47 -4.74
CA LEU A 106 -9.48 9.04 -5.26
C LEU A 106 -9.09 9.78 -6.54
N LYS A 107 -10.02 9.85 -7.52
CA LYS A 107 -9.78 10.55 -8.78
C LYS A 107 -9.48 12.02 -8.56
N ASN A 108 -10.27 12.71 -7.73
CA ASN A 108 -10.09 14.13 -7.46
C ASN A 108 -8.75 14.42 -6.75
N LEU A 109 -8.39 13.59 -5.77
CA LEU A 109 -7.13 13.75 -5.04
C LEU A 109 -5.92 13.50 -5.93
N LEU A 110 -5.98 12.52 -6.82
CA LEU A 110 -4.89 12.30 -7.78
C LEU A 110 -4.73 13.47 -8.76
N GLU A 111 -5.83 14.08 -9.21
CA GLU A 111 -5.78 15.30 -10.03
C GLU A 111 -5.16 16.50 -9.28
N GLU A 112 -5.38 16.57 -7.96
CA GLU A 112 -4.79 17.60 -7.09
C GLU A 112 -3.30 17.34 -6.80
N LEU A 113 -2.96 16.10 -6.48
CA LEU A 113 -1.63 15.71 -6.00
C LEU A 113 -0.60 15.55 -7.14
N THR A 114 -1.05 15.22 -8.35
CA THR A 114 -0.13 15.02 -9.48
C THR A 114 0.51 16.34 -9.90
N PRO A 115 1.86 16.45 -9.86
CA PRO A 115 2.55 17.66 -10.32
C PRO A 115 2.29 17.92 -11.81
N LYS A 116 1.81 19.13 -12.14
CA LYS A 116 1.48 19.52 -13.53
C LYS A 116 2.70 20.01 -14.31
N ASP A 117 3.72 20.46 -13.60
CA ASP A 117 4.91 21.11 -14.18
C ASP A 117 6.09 20.15 -14.35
N ALA A 118 5.98 18.94 -13.80
CA ALA A 118 7.03 17.89 -13.85
C ALA A 118 6.94 17.06 -15.14
N SER A 119 6.59 17.66 -16.27
CA SER A 119 6.85 17.01 -17.55
C SER A 119 8.36 16.92 -17.72
N TYR A 120 8.85 15.69 -17.69
CA TYR A 120 10.23 15.25 -17.90
C TYR A 120 10.98 16.17 -18.89
N ARG A 121 11.77 17.11 -18.37
CA ARG A 121 12.83 17.75 -19.16
C ARG A 121 13.92 16.71 -19.30
N VAL A 122 13.97 16.04 -20.45
CA VAL A 122 15.21 15.40 -20.91
C VAL A 122 16.24 16.51 -20.93
N ASP A 123 17.18 16.49 -19.99
CA ASP A 123 18.43 17.21 -20.16
C ASP A 123 19.17 16.54 -21.32
N SER A 124 18.99 17.06 -22.52
CA SER A 124 19.70 16.64 -23.73
C SER A 124 21.11 17.26 -23.79
N GLY A 125 21.74 17.54 -22.65
CA GLY A 125 23.10 18.07 -22.51
C GLY A 125 24.21 17.05 -22.82
N GLY A 126 24.07 16.31 -23.94
CA GLY A 126 24.96 15.23 -24.35
C GLY A 126 25.54 15.37 -25.75
N GLU A 127 25.59 16.57 -26.33
CA GLU A 127 26.39 16.90 -27.51
C GLU A 127 26.99 18.28 -27.19
N GLU A 128 28.27 18.44 -26.88
CA GLU A 128 29.34 18.58 -27.87
C GLU A 128 30.64 18.81 -27.08
N SER A 129 31.59 17.87 -27.15
CA SER A 129 33.03 18.08 -26.95
C SER A 129 33.74 16.75 -27.19
N ARG A 130 33.87 16.37 -28.46
CA ARG A 130 35.01 15.56 -28.88
C ARG A 130 35.91 16.45 -29.73
N GLU A 131 37.15 16.46 -29.25
CA GLU A 131 38.36 17.17 -29.66
C GLU A 131 38.64 17.18 -31.16
#